data_AF-A0A3G8LTN1-F1
#
_entry.id   AF-A0A3G8LTN1-F1
#
_cell.length_a   1.000
_cell.length_b   1.000
_cell.length_c   1.000
_cell.angle_alpha   90.00
_cell.angle_beta   90.00
_cell.angle_gamma   90.00
#
_symmetry.space_group_name_H-M   'P 1'
#
loop_
_entity.id
_entity.type
_entity.pdbx_description
1 polymer ?
#
loop_
_entity_poly.entity_id
_entity_poly.type
_entity_poly.pdbx_seq_one_letter_code
_entity_poly.pdbx_strand_id
1 'polypeptide(L)'
;MTADKSFSGKIESRLDAHIEYAQGGHDTNHSNNNATTQVYRDQIDAKYNIQNLNKNDYLMILEETESELNFVFKQLKNKEGNIDPIEGFTVEMLPPEFINIKSAQCYNDSLKSWYECLVTNKLIFTNNNYNHKVKIKVKALSQGQGRMEFTAKSDTTGNSSLGKMTYPIIVGKSANVIQSKINFAENKSTLHISKGIYLGRISLDSKTIYLVGDNKESYLYYMFEDDESGFTKPSITLGKGSSINDFTIANHLLSIDESSAKIEFNRFDAIDFNLPSVNISNSGELIFERNILIGSALNTNYEVSSFQGNYHCPYINSSNPEKTTITKITNNIYLGNLLLHPDLSSGCDFINIDSDAELIMSNNTILGIDRVIRLFHNTSSEPYFNIHLENNIFSESRKLIDNISYSITSLEFSEHTKISIHNNIINEVTTPFVDLLNKEVEIGTIYVNPVLDNLGYPLSNSPVIDAGMQSNLDIDIFGITRPIDGDNNGSKIIDIGAVEFLSH
;
A
#
# COMPACT_ATOMS: atom_id res chain seq x y z
N MET A 1 9.61 -50.81 17.28
CA MET A 1 9.61 -49.57 18.07
C MET A 1 8.18 -49.05 18.13
N THR A 2 7.63 -48.83 19.32
CA THR A 2 6.39 -48.06 19.49
C THR A 2 6.77 -46.59 19.63
N ALA A 3 6.96 -45.92 18.49
CA ALA A 3 6.73 -44.50 18.47
C ALA A 3 5.22 -44.31 18.55
N ASP A 4 4.72 -43.75 19.64
CA ASP A 4 3.33 -43.35 19.69
C ASP A 4 3.11 -42.11 18.79
N LYS A 5 1.85 -41.70 18.65
CA LYS A 5 1.49 -40.55 17.81
C LYS A 5 2.14 -39.23 18.27
N SER A 6 2.64 -39.14 19.50
CA SER A 6 3.16 -37.92 20.12
C SER A 6 4.64 -37.65 19.83
N PHE A 7 5.42 -38.63 19.37
CA PHE A 7 6.85 -38.41 19.06
C PHE A 7 7.01 -37.54 17.82
N SER A 8 7.59 -36.35 17.91
CA SER A 8 7.73 -35.41 16.78
C SER A 8 9.05 -35.47 16.01
N GLY A 9 10.05 -36.17 16.54
CA GLY A 9 11.37 -36.32 15.91
C GLY A 9 11.38 -37.29 14.72
N LYS A 10 12.48 -37.29 13.96
CA LYS A 10 12.72 -38.32 12.95
C LYS A 10 12.84 -39.69 13.63
N ILE A 11 12.10 -40.67 13.15
CA ILE A 11 12.23 -42.07 13.57
C ILE A 11 12.83 -42.82 12.41
N GLU A 12 13.91 -43.54 12.67
CA GLU A 12 14.47 -44.48 11.72
C GLU A 12 14.40 -45.88 12.35
N SER A 13 13.67 -46.78 11.72
CA SER A 13 13.59 -48.18 12.10
C SER A 13 14.18 -49.03 10.99
N ARG A 14 15.18 -49.82 11.35
CA ARG A 14 15.79 -50.79 10.47
C ARG A 14 15.28 -52.18 10.84
N LEU A 15 14.70 -52.89 9.87
CA LEU A 15 14.35 -54.30 10.00
C LEU A 15 15.34 -55.11 9.17
N ASP A 16 16.15 -55.91 9.84
CA ASP A 16 17.04 -56.88 9.22
C ASP A 16 16.41 -58.27 9.36
N ALA A 17 16.13 -58.92 8.22
CA ALA A 17 15.70 -60.30 8.16
C ALA A 17 16.86 -61.17 7.69
N HIS A 18 17.22 -62.17 8.49
CA HIS A 18 18.25 -63.15 8.19
C HIS A 18 17.62 -64.54 8.08
N ILE A 19 17.91 -65.26 7.02
CA ILE A 19 17.47 -66.66 6.83
C ILE A 19 18.68 -67.57 6.98
N GLU A 20 18.66 -68.41 8.00
CA GLU A 20 19.58 -69.55 8.16
C GLU A 20 18.85 -70.84 7.79
N TYR A 21 19.38 -71.57 6.81
CA TYR A 21 18.89 -72.90 6.52
C TYR A 21 19.35 -73.87 7.62
N ALA A 22 18.42 -74.64 8.18
CA ALA A 22 18.77 -75.80 8.99
C ALA A 22 19.59 -76.78 8.14
N GLN A 23 20.66 -77.33 8.73
CA GLN A 23 21.68 -78.13 8.05
C GLN A 23 21.08 -79.12 7.02
N GLY A 24 21.43 -78.92 5.75
CA GLY A 24 20.99 -79.78 4.63
C GLY A 24 20.41 -79.04 3.41
N GLY A 25 20.26 -77.70 3.45
CA GLY A 25 19.78 -76.90 2.32
C GLY A 25 20.79 -76.75 1.18
N HIS A 26 20.30 -76.74 -0.07
CA HIS A 26 21.10 -76.68 -1.30
C HIS A 26 21.44 -75.26 -1.81
N ASP A 27 21.04 -74.20 -1.10
CA ASP A 27 21.37 -72.82 -1.51
C ASP A 27 22.78 -72.44 -1.05
N THR A 28 23.74 -72.45 -1.98
CA THR A 28 25.14 -72.05 -1.72
C THR A 28 25.37 -70.54 -1.90
N ASN A 29 24.36 -69.78 -2.33
CA ASN A 29 24.51 -68.35 -2.57
C ASN A 29 24.00 -67.53 -1.38
N HIS A 30 24.88 -67.28 -0.41
CA HIS A 30 24.55 -66.52 0.80
C HIS A 30 24.25 -65.03 0.57
N SER A 31 24.36 -64.51 -0.67
CA SER A 31 24.17 -63.08 -0.94
C SER A 31 22.72 -62.61 -0.84
N ASN A 32 21.74 -63.52 -0.84
CA ASN A 32 20.31 -63.24 -0.72
C ASN A 32 19.75 -63.55 0.69
N ASN A 33 20.59 -64.03 1.63
CA ASN A 33 20.16 -64.44 2.98
C ASN A 33 19.83 -63.26 3.90
N ASN A 34 20.08 -62.04 3.43
CA ASN A 34 19.85 -60.81 4.17
C ASN A 34 18.91 -59.91 3.37
N ALA A 35 17.80 -59.52 3.98
CA ALA A 35 16.97 -58.43 3.50
C ALA A 35 16.92 -57.36 4.59
N THR A 36 17.33 -56.14 4.23
CA THR A 36 17.18 -54.97 5.07
C THR A 36 16.09 -54.10 4.48
N THR A 37 15.13 -53.70 5.30
CA THR A 37 14.22 -52.60 4.97
C THR A 37 14.34 -51.51 6.02
N GLN A 38 14.37 -50.26 5.57
CA GLN A 38 14.35 -49.09 6.43
C GLN A 38 12.98 -48.44 6.32
N VAL A 39 12.31 -48.30 7.46
CA VAL A 39 11.10 -47.50 7.58
C VAL A 39 11.50 -46.28 8.38
N TYR A 40 11.42 -45.11 7.75
CA TYR A 40 11.58 -43.85 8.45
C TYR A 40 10.27 -43.08 8.49
N ARG A 41 10.10 -42.32 9.56
CA ARG A 41 9.09 -41.28 9.69
C ARG A 41 9.83 -39.97 9.86
N ASP A 42 9.59 -39.03 8.97
CA ASP A 42 10.23 -37.72 9.06
C ASP A 42 9.71 -36.91 10.26
N GLN A 43 10.52 -35.93 10.64
CA GLN A 43 10.14 -34.95 11.65
C GLN A 43 8.90 -34.19 11.16
N ILE A 44 7.98 -33.89 12.07
CA ILE A 44 6.81 -33.07 11.76
C ILE A 44 7.26 -31.69 11.29
N ASP A 45 6.85 -31.29 10.09
CA ASP A 45 7.08 -29.97 9.45
C ASP A 45 5.73 -29.26 9.24
N ALA A 46 4.90 -29.26 10.29
CA ALA A 46 3.60 -28.62 10.28
C ALA A 46 3.76 -27.09 10.27
N LYS A 47 3.14 -26.44 9.27
CA LYS A 47 3.06 -24.98 9.14
C LYS A 47 1.61 -24.53 9.04
N TYR A 48 1.33 -23.32 9.49
CA TYR A 48 -0.01 -22.74 9.46
C TYR A 48 -0.04 -21.38 8.78
N ASN A 49 -1.19 -21.08 8.17
CA ASN A 49 -1.54 -19.76 7.65
C ASN A 49 -2.97 -19.39 8.10
N ILE A 50 -3.32 -18.10 8.16
CA ILE A 50 -4.71 -17.65 8.25
C ILE A 50 -5.20 -17.27 6.87
N GLN A 51 -6.37 -17.79 6.54
CA GLN A 51 -7.20 -17.31 5.47
C GLN A 51 -8.36 -16.50 6.08
N ASN A 52 -8.52 -15.23 5.70
CA ASN A 52 -9.74 -14.52 6.03
C ASN A 52 -10.88 -15.06 5.13
N LEU A 53 -12.04 -15.36 5.74
CA LEU A 53 -13.22 -15.85 5.02
C LEU A 53 -13.94 -14.75 4.25
N ASN A 54 -13.83 -13.51 4.72
CA ASN A 54 -14.39 -12.34 4.08
C ASN A 54 -13.31 -11.72 3.19
N LYS A 55 -13.60 -11.67 1.87
CA LYS A 55 -12.65 -11.15 0.87
C LYS A 55 -12.26 -9.67 1.07
N ASN A 56 -13.05 -8.93 1.86
CA ASN A 56 -12.86 -7.50 2.12
C ASN A 56 -12.12 -7.20 3.44
N ASP A 57 -11.85 -8.22 4.26
CA ASP A 57 -11.34 -8.05 5.63
C ASP A 57 -9.83 -8.39 5.67
N TYR A 58 -8.98 -7.65 4.98
CA TYR A 58 -7.51 -7.78 5.15
C TYR A 58 -6.96 -6.85 6.25
N LEU A 59 -7.85 -6.07 6.87
CA LEU A 59 -7.62 -5.31 8.09
C LEU A 59 -8.92 -5.19 8.90
N MET A 60 -8.83 -4.77 10.16
CA MET A 60 -9.99 -4.36 10.96
C MET A 60 -9.99 -2.85 11.11
N ILE A 61 -11.12 -2.21 10.82
CA ILE A 61 -11.37 -0.82 11.20
C ILE A 61 -12.50 -0.80 12.23
N LEU A 62 -12.31 -0.10 13.35
CA LEU A 62 -13.35 0.09 14.37
C LEU A 62 -13.57 1.58 14.66
N GLU A 63 -14.83 2.01 14.62
CA GLU A 63 -15.26 3.34 15.03
C GLU A 63 -15.57 3.40 16.53
N GLU A 64 -14.58 3.12 17.39
CA GLU A 64 -14.72 3.01 18.87
C GLU A 64 -15.83 2.03 19.34
N THR A 65 -16.25 1.09 18.49
CA THR A 65 -17.30 0.10 18.75
C THR A 65 -16.76 -1.34 18.93
N GLU A 66 -17.67 -2.30 19.11
CA GLU A 66 -17.35 -3.73 19.00
C GLU A 66 -17.51 -4.19 17.55
N SER A 67 -16.62 -5.07 17.10
CA SER A 67 -16.73 -5.73 15.79
C SER A 67 -16.26 -7.18 15.87
N GLU A 68 -16.63 -7.99 14.88
CA GLU A 68 -16.36 -9.43 14.81
C GLU A 68 -15.45 -9.75 13.63
N LEU A 69 -14.36 -10.46 13.88
CA LEU A 69 -13.46 -10.99 12.87
C LEU A 69 -13.77 -12.46 12.57
N ASN A 70 -13.67 -12.84 11.30
CA ASN A 70 -13.91 -14.21 10.84
C ASN A 70 -12.65 -14.77 10.14
N PHE A 71 -12.08 -15.84 10.68
CA PHE A 71 -10.83 -16.42 10.18
C PHE A 71 -10.94 -17.92 9.95
N VAL A 72 -10.07 -18.45 9.09
CA VAL A 72 -9.70 -19.87 9.05
C VAL A 72 -8.21 -20.00 9.29
N PHE A 73 -7.83 -20.73 10.33
CA PHE A 73 -6.46 -21.22 10.47
C PHE A 73 -6.33 -22.51 9.67
N LYS A 74 -5.48 -22.51 8.66
CA LYS A 74 -5.29 -23.61 7.73
C LYS A 74 -3.87 -24.14 7.84
N GLN A 75 -3.76 -25.44 8.03
CA GLN A 75 -2.48 -26.13 7.95
C GLN A 75 -2.02 -26.20 6.50
N LEU A 76 -0.76 -25.86 6.28
CA LEU A 76 -0.11 -25.96 4.99
C LEU A 76 0.40 -27.39 4.78
N LYS A 77 0.42 -27.81 3.51
CA LYS A 77 1.07 -29.06 3.12
C LYS A 77 2.57 -28.95 3.33
N ASN A 78 3.19 -30.04 3.76
CA ASN A 78 4.64 -30.19 3.84
C ASN A 78 5.26 -30.27 2.43
N LYS A 79 6.59 -30.38 2.35
CA LYS A 79 7.33 -30.43 1.07
C LYS A 79 6.93 -31.60 0.15
N GLU A 80 6.34 -32.64 0.71
CA GLU A 80 5.87 -33.83 0.00
C GLU A 80 4.40 -33.72 -0.44
N GLY A 81 3.74 -32.60 -0.11
CA GLY A 81 2.33 -32.38 -0.43
C GLY A 81 1.33 -32.99 0.57
N ASN A 82 1.82 -33.51 1.70
CA ASN A 82 1.02 -34.14 2.75
C ASN A 82 0.71 -33.16 3.88
N ILE A 83 -0.35 -33.42 4.66
CA ILE A 83 -0.68 -32.67 5.88
C ILE A 83 -0.24 -33.51 7.08
N ASP A 84 0.66 -32.97 7.90
CA ASP A 84 1.15 -33.68 9.08
C ASP A 84 0.08 -33.70 10.18
N PRO A 85 -0.26 -34.86 10.76
CA PRO A 85 -1.23 -34.91 11.84
C PRO A 85 -0.66 -34.22 13.08
N ILE A 86 -1.43 -33.29 13.65
CA ILE A 86 -1.12 -32.65 14.92
C ILE A 86 -2.26 -32.82 15.92
N GLU A 87 -1.92 -32.82 17.21
CA GLU A 87 -2.86 -32.88 18.32
C GLU A 87 -2.66 -31.64 19.23
N GLY A 88 -3.71 -31.25 19.95
CA GLY A 88 -3.64 -30.10 20.87
C GLY A 88 -3.32 -28.78 20.15
N PHE A 89 -3.88 -28.57 18.96
CA PHE A 89 -3.69 -27.32 18.23
C PHE A 89 -4.27 -26.15 19.04
N THR A 90 -3.46 -25.09 19.19
CA THR A 90 -3.87 -23.86 19.84
C THR A 90 -3.34 -22.66 19.08
N VAL A 91 -4.01 -21.52 19.24
CA VAL A 91 -3.54 -20.23 18.73
C VAL A 91 -3.48 -19.24 19.88
N GLU A 92 -2.29 -18.75 20.17
CA GLU A 92 -2.09 -17.65 21.10
C GLU A 92 -2.29 -16.32 20.38
N MET A 93 -3.05 -15.42 20.99
CA MET A 93 -3.35 -14.10 20.45
C MET A 93 -2.69 -13.02 21.31
N LEU A 94 -2.04 -12.06 20.66
CA LEU A 94 -1.51 -10.86 21.29
C LEU A 94 -2.20 -9.63 20.69
N PRO A 95 -3.27 -9.13 21.33
CA PRO A 95 -3.91 -7.90 20.87
C PRO A 95 -3.04 -6.67 21.22
N PRO A 96 -3.06 -5.60 20.40
CA PRO A 96 -2.48 -4.32 20.78
C PRO A 96 -3.24 -3.67 21.95
N GLU A 97 -2.57 -2.78 22.69
CA GLU A 97 -3.08 -2.20 23.95
C GLU A 97 -4.40 -1.41 23.81
N PHE A 98 -4.71 -0.94 22.60
CA PHE A 98 -5.89 -0.11 22.32
C PHE A 98 -7.17 -0.94 22.00
N ILE A 99 -7.10 -2.28 22.05
CA ILE A 99 -8.26 -3.16 21.92
C ILE A 99 -8.34 -4.22 23.04
N ASN A 100 -9.51 -4.85 23.17
CA ASN A 100 -9.73 -6.00 24.03
C ASN A 100 -10.47 -7.12 23.29
N ILE A 101 -10.05 -8.37 23.50
CA ILE A 101 -10.75 -9.55 22.99
C ILE A 101 -11.87 -9.90 23.96
N LYS A 102 -13.12 -9.84 23.50
CA LYS A 102 -14.32 -10.04 24.34
C LYS A 102 -14.75 -11.49 24.41
N SER A 103 -14.72 -12.17 23.27
CA SER A 103 -15.09 -13.58 23.14
C SER A 103 -14.49 -14.16 21.86
N ALA A 104 -14.41 -15.48 21.77
CA ALA A 104 -14.13 -16.15 20.52
C ALA A 104 -14.85 -17.48 20.42
N GLN A 105 -15.43 -17.73 19.25
CA GLN A 105 -16.13 -18.97 18.93
C GLN A 105 -15.38 -19.73 17.85
N CYS A 106 -15.27 -21.04 18.02
CA CYS A 106 -14.65 -21.94 17.06
C CYS A 106 -15.72 -22.85 16.46
N TYR A 107 -15.55 -23.23 15.19
CA TYR A 107 -16.50 -24.12 14.51
C TYR A 107 -16.09 -25.59 14.67
N ASN A 108 -17.03 -26.43 15.09
CA ASN A 108 -16.86 -27.88 15.12
C ASN A 108 -17.49 -28.50 13.85
N ASP A 109 -16.66 -28.96 12.92
CA ASP A 109 -17.13 -29.53 11.66
C ASP A 109 -17.92 -30.83 11.81
N SER A 110 -17.68 -31.61 12.86
CA SER A 110 -18.39 -32.88 13.13
C SER A 110 -19.78 -32.63 13.68
N LEU A 111 -19.93 -31.62 14.55
CA LEU A 111 -21.20 -31.25 15.17
C LEU A 111 -21.97 -30.17 14.40
N LYS A 112 -21.33 -29.57 13.38
CA LYS A 112 -21.85 -28.45 12.59
C LYS A 112 -22.29 -27.25 13.43
N SER A 113 -21.60 -26.99 14.54
CA SER A 113 -21.96 -25.96 15.53
C SER A 113 -20.77 -25.10 15.95
N TRP A 114 -21.06 -23.88 16.41
CA TRP A 114 -20.10 -22.98 17.04
C TRP A 114 -20.04 -23.23 18.56
N TYR A 115 -18.85 -23.12 19.15
CA TYR A 115 -18.63 -23.24 20.60
C TYR A 115 -17.63 -22.19 21.08
N GLU A 116 -17.76 -21.74 22.33
CA GLU A 116 -16.78 -20.83 22.95
C GLU A 116 -15.44 -21.55 23.10
N CYS A 117 -14.37 -20.93 22.58
CA CYS A 117 -13.03 -21.53 22.57
C CYS A 117 -11.94 -20.59 23.11
N LEU A 118 -12.33 -19.41 23.59
CA LEU A 118 -11.40 -18.46 24.19
C LEU A 118 -11.12 -18.82 25.65
N VAL A 119 -9.85 -19.07 25.96
CA VAL A 119 -9.35 -19.18 27.34
C VAL A 119 -8.23 -18.18 27.52
N THR A 120 -8.50 -17.12 28.29
CA THR A 120 -7.63 -15.94 28.39
C THR A 120 -7.42 -15.33 27.01
N ASN A 121 -6.26 -15.53 26.38
CA ASN A 121 -5.92 -15.06 25.02
C ASN A 121 -5.53 -16.23 24.11
N LYS A 122 -5.97 -17.44 24.44
CA LYS A 122 -5.68 -18.64 23.64
C LYS A 122 -6.97 -19.21 23.08
N LEU A 123 -6.94 -19.53 21.79
CA LEU A 123 -7.99 -20.31 21.12
C LEU A 123 -7.65 -21.79 21.29
N ILE A 124 -8.57 -22.55 21.90
CA ILE A 124 -8.42 -23.98 22.13
C ILE A 124 -9.39 -24.74 21.23
N PHE A 125 -8.84 -25.55 20.33
CA PHE A 125 -9.62 -26.33 19.38
C PHE A 125 -9.87 -27.74 19.91
N THR A 126 -11.11 -28.21 19.79
CA THR A 126 -11.51 -29.55 20.26
C THR A 126 -11.37 -30.65 19.19
N ASN A 127 -11.08 -30.28 17.95
CA ASN A 127 -10.92 -31.19 16.82
C ASN A 127 -9.53 -31.07 16.20
N ASN A 128 -8.99 -32.20 15.71
CA ASN A 128 -7.71 -32.23 14.97
C ASN A 128 -7.95 -32.00 13.47
N ASN A 129 -8.79 -31.02 13.12
CA ASN A 129 -9.00 -30.69 11.70
C ASN A 129 -7.80 -29.91 11.16
N TYR A 130 -7.59 -29.92 9.85
CA TYR A 130 -6.54 -29.12 9.21
C TYR A 130 -7.00 -27.67 8.91
N ASN A 131 -8.30 -27.41 9.05
CA ASN A 131 -8.92 -26.10 8.91
C ASN A 131 -9.74 -25.78 10.16
N HIS A 132 -9.47 -24.64 10.80
CA HIS A 132 -10.20 -24.21 11.98
C HIS A 132 -10.83 -22.84 11.75
N LYS A 133 -12.17 -22.79 11.67
CA LYS A 133 -12.91 -21.53 11.54
C LYS A 133 -13.12 -20.89 12.90
N VAL A 134 -12.89 -19.60 12.99
CA VAL A 134 -12.97 -18.82 14.23
C VAL A 134 -13.70 -17.51 13.99
N LYS A 135 -14.55 -17.14 14.95
CA LYS A 135 -15.13 -15.80 15.14
C LYS A 135 -14.50 -15.16 16.36
N ILE A 136 -13.95 -13.96 16.23
CA ILE A 136 -13.32 -13.23 17.35
C ILE A 136 -14.03 -11.90 17.51
N LYS A 137 -14.62 -11.67 18.69
CA LYS A 137 -15.24 -10.39 19.01
C LYS A 137 -14.23 -9.48 19.69
N VAL A 138 -14.01 -8.31 19.11
CA VAL A 138 -13.06 -7.31 19.59
C VAL A 138 -13.80 -6.04 20.00
N LYS A 139 -13.34 -5.40 21.06
CA LYS A 139 -13.82 -4.10 21.53
C LYS A 139 -12.69 -3.07 21.49
N ALA A 140 -12.95 -1.92 20.89
CA ALA A 140 -12.07 -0.76 21.01
C ALA A 140 -11.99 -0.24 22.46
N LEU A 141 -10.78 0.09 22.92
CA LEU A 141 -10.53 0.76 24.20
C LEU A 141 -10.15 2.23 24.01
N SER A 142 -9.35 2.51 22.99
CA SER A 142 -8.90 3.84 22.60
C SER A 142 -8.59 3.87 21.10
N GLN A 143 -8.42 5.06 20.54
CA GLN A 143 -7.85 5.20 19.19
C GLN A 143 -6.44 4.58 19.13
N GLY A 144 -6.08 4.02 17.98
CA GLY A 144 -4.76 3.45 17.76
C GLY A 144 -4.69 2.66 16.46
N GLN A 145 -3.48 2.44 15.99
CA GLN A 145 -3.18 1.60 14.83
C GLN A 145 -2.07 0.61 15.21
N GLY A 146 -2.22 -0.64 14.80
CA GLY A 146 -1.34 -1.72 15.23
C GLY A 146 -1.71 -3.04 14.58
N ARG A 147 -1.16 -4.14 15.12
CA ARG A 147 -1.41 -5.48 14.60
C ARG A 147 -1.74 -6.44 15.73
N MET A 148 -2.75 -7.29 15.54
CA MET A 148 -3.01 -8.44 16.40
C MET A 148 -2.11 -9.59 15.95
N GLU A 149 -1.28 -10.10 16.84
CA GLU A 149 -0.42 -11.24 16.51
C GLU A 149 -1.09 -12.56 16.85
N PHE A 150 -0.94 -13.54 15.97
CA PHE A 150 -1.39 -14.92 16.15
C PHE A 150 -0.18 -15.84 16.09
N THR A 151 -0.02 -16.68 17.11
CA THR A 151 1.01 -17.71 17.15
C THR A 151 0.38 -19.09 17.25
N ALA A 152 0.52 -19.88 16.20
CA ALA A 152 0.03 -21.25 16.14
C ALA A 152 0.99 -22.20 16.88
N LYS A 153 0.44 -23.10 17.70
CA LYS A 153 1.17 -24.07 18.52
C LYS A 153 0.46 -25.42 18.57
N SER A 154 1.20 -26.46 18.97
CA SER A 154 0.66 -27.81 19.17
C SER A 154 1.43 -28.55 20.25
N ASP A 155 0.71 -29.34 21.05
CA ASP A 155 1.28 -30.24 22.05
C ASP A 155 2.22 -31.28 21.41
N THR A 156 1.90 -31.79 20.21
CA THR A 156 2.74 -32.75 19.46
C THR A 156 4.16 -32.24 19.22
N THR A 157 4.32 -30.91 19.13
CA THR A 157 5.60 -30.26 18.85
C THR A 157 6.22 -29.63 20.10
N GLY A 158 5.77 -30.03 21.29
CA GLY A 158 6.23 -29.47 22.55
C GLY A 158 5.91 -27.98 22.70
N ASN A 159 4.80 -27.52 22.11
CA ASN A 159 4.39 -26.11 22.07
C ASN A 159 5.37 -25.16 21.38
N SER A 160 6.19 -25.68 20.47
CA SER A 160 6.95 -24.85 19.53
C SER A 160 6.01 -24.06 18.60
N SER A 161 6.50 -22.92 18.08
CA SER A 161 5.73 -22.11 17.14
C SER A 161 5.69 -22.80 15.76
N LEU A 162 4.48 -23.10 15.30
CA LEU A 162 4.22 -23.68 13.96
C LEU A 162 3.99 -22.62 12.89
N GLY A 163 3.78 -21.39 13.33
CA GLY A 163 3.53 -20.25 12.47
C GLY A 163 3.27 -19.02 13.33
N LYS A 164 3.63 -17.86 12.77
CA LYS A 164 3.30 -16.55 13.32
C LYS A 164 2.70 -15.71 12.22
N MET A 165 1.79 -14.84 12.61
CA MET A 165 1.24 -13.83 11.72
C MET A 165 0.65 -12.66 12.46
N THR A 166 0.42 -11.59 11.73
CA THR A 166 -0.01 -10.31 12.27
C THR A 166 -1.17 -9.78 11.45
N TYR A 167 -2.25 -9.36 12.08
CA TYR A 167 -3.44 -8.82 11.43
C TYR A 167 -3.62 -7.33 11.73
N PRO A 168 -3.62 -6.43 10.71
CA PRO A 168 -3.75 -4.99 10.93
C PRO A 168 -5.09 -4.62 11.57
N ILE A 169 -5.03 -3.75 12.59
CA ILE A 169 -6.20 -3.21 13.28
C ILE A 169 -6.02 -1.71 13.46
N ILE A 170 -7.06 -0.97 13.08
CA ILE A 170 -7.18 0.48 13.22
C ILE A 170 -8.43 0.78 14.04
N VAL A 171 -8.28 1.60 15.07
CA VAL A 171 -9.37 2.16 15.87
C VAL A 171 -9.34 3.67 15.74
N GLY A 172 -10.44 4.25 15.32
CA GLY A 172 -10.59 5.70 15.16
C GLY A 172 -11.98 6.18 15.56
N LYS A 173 -12.17 7.49 15.54
CA LYS A 173 -13.46 8.16 15.76
C LYS A 173 -14.19 8.38 14.46
N SER A 174 -15.50 8.55 14.53
CA SER A 174 -16.30 9.01 13.40
C SER A 174 -15.73 10.29 12.77
N ALA A 175 -15.56 10.32 11.46
CA ALA A 175 -15.29 11.55 10.71
C ALA A 175 -16.46 12.55 10.80
N ASN A 176 -17.65 12.10 11.24
CA ASN A 176 -18.79 12.97 11.53
C ASN A 176 -18.48 14.08 12.55
N VAL A 177 -17.49 13.88 13.43
CA VAL A 177 -17.04 14.94 14.35
C VAL A 177 -16.37 16.10 13.60
N ILE A 178 -15.65 15.81 12.51
CA ILE A 178 -15.07 16.82 11.62
C ILE A 178 -16.18 17.42 10.76
N GLN A 179 -17.05 16.59 10.18
CA GLN A 179 -18.16 17.07 9.36
C GLN A 179 -19.07 18.02 10.13
N SER A 180 -19.35 17.74 11.40
CA SER A 180 -20.13 18.62 12.26
C SER A 180 -19.46 20.00 12.41
N LYS A 181 -18.14 20.02 12.66
CA LYS A 181 -17.38 21.30 12.72
C LYS A 181 -17.47 22.06 11.40
N ILE A 182 -17.30 21.37 10.26
CA ILE A 182 -17.44 21.95 8.92
C ILE A 182 -18.83 22.57 8.77
N ASN A 183 -19.90 21.85 9.12
CA ASN A 183 -21.27 22.32 8.96
C ASN A 183 -21.55 23.60 9.76
N PHE A 184 -21.01 23.74 10.97
CA PHE A 184 -21.20 24.93 11.81
C PHE A 184 -20.24 26.08 11.52
N ALA A 185 -19.15 25.84 10.79
CA ALA A 185 -18.14 26.85 10.52
C ALA A 185 -18.63 27.94 9.55
N GLU A 186 -18.06 29.14 9.66
CA GLU A 186 -18.33 30.22 8.69
C GLU A 186 -17.61 29.95 7.35
N ASN A 187 -18.10 30.56 6.27
CA ASN A 187 -17.42 30.49 4.98
C ASN A 187 -16.03 31.13 5.07
N LYS A 188 -15.03 30.52 4.42
CA LYS A 188 -13.60 30.89 4.46
C LYS A 188 -12.95 30.77 5.83
N SER A 189 -13.52 30.00 6.75
CA SER A 189 -12.90 29.73 8.04
C SER A 189 -11.83 28.65 7.94
N THR A 190 -10.83 28.74 8.84
CA THR A 190 -9.82 27.71 9.03
C THR A 190 -10.22 26.83 10.21
N LEU A 191 -10.24 25.51 10.01
CA LEU A 191 -10.61 24.53 11.02
C LEU A 191 -9.42 23.66 11.35
N HIS A 192 -8.93 23.78 12.58
CA HIS A 192 -7.87 22.94 13.10
C HIS A 192 -8.44 21.63 13.66
N ILE A 193 -7.91 20.51 13.18
CA ILE A 193 -8.27 19.15 13.59
C ILE A 193 -7.10 18.58 14.37
N SER A 194 -7.33 18.35 15.66
CA SER A 194 -6.38 17.73 16.58
C SER A 194 -5.91 16.36 16.09
N LYS A 195 -4.72 15.94 16.52
CA LYS A 195 -4.25 14.57 16.31
C LYS A 195 -5.29 13.51 16.67
N GLY A 196 -5.34 12.45 15.87
CA GLY A 196 -6.31 11.37 16.02
C GLY A 196 -6.56 10.63 14.70
N ILE A 197 -7.30 9.52 14.79
CA ILE A 197 -7.69 8.72 13.63
C ILE A 197 -9.18 8.97 13.39
N TYR A 198 -9.53 9.45 12.21
CA TYR A 198 -10.88 9.79 11.83
C TYR A 198 -11.33 8.91 10.67
N LEU A 199 -12.48 8.25 10.87
CA LEU A 199 -13.00 7.19 10.02
C LEU A 199 -14.29 7.65 9.35
N GLY A 200 -14.30 7.70 8.02
CA GLY A 200 -15.52 7.95 7.25
C GLY A 200 -15.41 9.12 6.28
N ARG A 201 -16.58 9.66 5.88
CA ARG A 201 -16.67 10.67 4.82
C ARG A 201 -16.61 12.09 5.35
N ILE A 202 -16.07 13.00 4.54
CA ILE A 202 -16.04 14.43 4.81
C ILE A 202 -16.38 15.20 3.52
N SER A 203 -17.23 16.22 3.60
CA SER A 203 -17.61 17.07 2.48
C SER A 203 -17.35 18.54 2.82
N LEU A 204 -16.59 19.20 1.94
CA LEU A 204 -16.26 20.62 1.94
C LEU A 204 -16.88 21.34 0.72
N ASP A 205 -17.79 20.69 -0.01
CA ASP A 205 -18.38 21.23 -1.25
C ASP A 205 -19.41 22.35 -0.99
N SER A 206 -19.96 22.45 0.22
CA SER A 206 -21.04 23.40 0.52
C SER A 206 -20.54 24.85 0.62
N LYS A 207 -19.29 25.08 1.05
CA LYS A 207 -18.68 26.39 1.30
C LYS A 207 -17.16 26.28 1.34
N THR A 208 -16.46 27.38 1.19
CA THR A 208 -14.99 27.43 1.27
C THR A 208 -14.55 27.16 2.71
N ILE A 209 -13.80 26.09 2.95
CA ILE A 209 -13.23 25.74 4.26
C ILE A 209 -11.76 25.38 4.09
N TYR A 210 -10.91 25.85 5.00
CA TYR A 210 -9.50 25.45 5.08
C TYR A 210 -9.34 24.48 6.24
N LEU A 211 -9.24 23.19 5.92
CA LEU A 211 -9.12 22.12 6.92
C LEU A 211 -7.64 21.83 7.18
N VAL A 212 -7.19 21.98 8.43
CA VAL A 212 -5.78 21.83 8.81
C VAL A 212 -5.64 20.77 9.90
N GLY A 213 -4.90 19.71 9.61
CA GLY A 213 -4.55 18.65 10.55
C GLY A 213 -3.42 19.05 11.49
N ASP A 214 -3.05 18.13 12.38
CA ASP A 214 -2.02 18.35 13.39
C ASP A 214 -0.71 17.73 12.92
N ASN A 215 0.03 18.44 12.04
CA ASN A 215 1.34 18.02 11.53
C ASN A 215 1.39 16.56 11.05
N LYS A 216 0.40 16.15 10.24
CA LYS A 216 0.24 14.77 9.71
C LYS A 216 -0.06 13.70 10.78
N GLU A 217 -0.24 14.06 12.05
CA GLU A 217 -0.75 13.18 13.12
C GLU A 217 -2.29 13.11 13.17
N SER A 218 -2.96 13.83 12.27
CA SER A 218 -4.40 13.68 12.00
C SER A 218 -4.57 12.74 10.80
N TYR A 219 -5.09 11.53 11.06
CA TYR A 219 -5.26 10.48 10.06
C TYR A 219 -6.70 10.47 9.56
N LEU A 220 -6.88 10.53 8.23
CA LEU A 220 -8.15 10.33 7.57
C LEU A 220 -8.13 9.00 6.84
N TYR A 221 -8.98 8.08 7.31
CA TYR A 221 -9.20 6.79 6.66
C TYR A 221 -10.68 6.61 6.35
N TYR A 222 -10.97 5.91 5.26
CA TYR A 222 -12.33 5.51 4.95
C TYR A 222 -12.48 3.99 5.00
N MET A 223 -13.63 3.55 5.45
CA MET A 223 -14.03 2.15 5.51
C MET A 223 -15.12 1.96 4.45
N PHE A 224 -14.96 0.97 3.57
CA PHE A 224 -16.02 0.61 2.64
C PHE A 224 -17.22 0.14 3.46
N GLU A 225 -18.37 0.80 3.30
CA GLU A 225 -19.63 0.26 3.79
C GLU A 225 -19.97 -0.99 2.98
N ASP A 226 -20.64 -1.97 3.62
CA ASP A 226 -20.78 -3.39 3.21
C ASP A 226 -21.26 -3.68 1.77
N ASP A 227 -21.68 -2.68 0.99
CA ASP A 227 -22.21 -2.82 -0.38
C ASP A 227 -21.41 -2.09 -1.48
N GLU A 228 -20.37 -1.31 -1.16
CA GLU A 228 -19.59 -0.58 -2.16
C GLU A 228 -18.20 -1.20 -2.34
N SER A 229 -18.12 -2.31 -3.09
CA SER A 229 -16.82 -2.78 -3.58
C SER A 229 -16.27 -1.76 -4.58
N GLY A 230 -15.24 -1.02 -4.17
CA GLY A 230 -14.58 -0.02 -5.01
C GLY A 230 -15.05 1.40 -4.71
N PHE A 231 -14.17 2.35 -5.00
CA PHE A 231 -14.38 3.79 -4.87
C PHE A 231 -15.46 4.31 -5.84
N THR A 232 -16.71 3.87 -5.67
CA THR A 232 -17.84 4.27 -6.52
C THR A 232 -18.40 5.63 -6.14
N LYS A 233 -18.18 6.06 -4.89
CA LYS A 233 -18.57 7.38 -4.39
C LYS A 233 -17.40 8.09 -3.74
N PRO A 234 -17.28 9.42 -3.93
CA PRO A 234 -16.29 10.21 -3.22
C PRO A 234 -16.48 10.09 -1.71
N SER A 235 -15.38 9.83 -1.01
CA SER A 235 -15.31 9.81 0.44
C SER A 235 -14.87 11.16 1.00
N ILE A 236 -14.14 11.96 0.22
CA ILE A 236 -13.83 13.35 0.51
C ILE A 236 -14.24 14.18 -0.70
N THR A 237 -15.09 15.20 -0.51
CA THR A 237 -15.41 16.17 -1.57
C THR A 237 -14.81 17.52 -1.24
N LEU A 238 -14.10 18.10 -2.21
CA LEU A 238 -13.48 19.41 -2.13
C LEU A 238 -14.05 20.29 -3.24
N GLY A 239 -14.33 21.53 -2.90
CA GLY A 239 -14.85 22.51 -3.85
C GLY A 239 -14.82 23.92 -3.28
N LYS A 240 -15.16 24.89 -4.11
CA LYS A 240 -15.27 26.33 -3.84
C LYS A 240 -13.99 26.94 -3.26
N GLY A 241 -12.82 26.47 -3.67
CA GLY A 241 -11.52 26.92 -3.18
C GLY A 241 -11.17 26.37 -1.79
N SER A 242 -11.86 25.33 -1.32
CA SER A 242 -11.54 24.67 -0.05
C SER A 242 -10.18 23.98 -0.10
N SER A 243 -9.57 23.81 1.07
CA SER A 243 -8.29 23.12 1.20
C SER A 243 -8.26 22.03 2.26
N ILE A 244 -7.37 21.06 2.07
CA ILE A 244 -7.02 20.05 3.06
C ILE A 244 -5.50 20.02 3.24
N ASN A 245 -5.08 20.25 4.48
CA ASN A 245 -3.68 20.51 4.82
C ASN A 245 -3.25 19.70 6.04
N ASP A 246 -1.99 19.22 6.08
CA ASP A 246 -1.37 18.57 7.26
C ASP A 246 -2.07 17.29 7.76
N PHE A 247 -2.65 16.48 6.88
CA PHE A 247 -3.20 15.15 7.22
C PHE A 247 -2.31 14.01 6.72
N THR A 248 -2.42 12.85 7.37
CA THR A 248 -2.10 11.57 6.74
C THR A 248 -3.40 10.98 6.18
N ILE A 249 -3.45 10.70 4.88
CA ILE A 249 -4.70 10.29 4.18
C ILE A 249 -4.47 8.95 3.48
N ALA A 250 -5.37 7.99 3.69
CA ALA A 250 -5.34 6.72 2.97
C ALA A 250 -6.72 6.12 2.75
N ASN A 251 -6.82 5.22 1.76
CA ASN A 251 -8.05 4.52 1.38
C ASN A 251 -9.24 5.45 1.09
N HIS A 252 -9.00 6.56 0.39
CA HIS A 252 -10.03 7.56 0.06
C HIS A 252 -10.15 7.78 -1.46
N LEU A 253 -11.37 8.04 -1.91
CA LEU A 253 -11.63 8.77 -3.15
C LEU A 253 -11.88 10.23 -2.81
N LEU A 254 -10.99 11.11 -3.26
CA LEU A 254 -11.15 12.56 -3.22
C LEU A 254 -11.77 12.99 -4.55
N SER A 255 -12.80 13.84 -4.50
CA SER A 255 -13.39 14.46 -5.68
C SER A 255 -13.27 15.97 -5.57
N ILE A 256 -12.66 16.57 -6.58
CA ILE A 256 -12.66 18.02 -6.80
C ILE A 256 -13.80 18.32 -7.76
N ASP A 257 -14.76 19.14 -7.31
CA ASP A 257 -15.84 19.60 -8.18
C ASP A 257 -15.33 20.52 -9.30
N GLU A 258 -16.22 21.06 -10.14
CA GLU A 258 -15.84 21.91 -11.27
C GLU A 258 -15.20 23.25 -10.87
N SER A 259 -15.08 23.54 -9.59
CA SER A 259 -14.41 24.74 -9.09
C SER A 259 -12.95 24.45 -8.73
N SER A 260 -12.35 25.29 -7.89
CA SER A 260 -10.96 25.10 -7.45
C SER A 260 -10.87 24.38 -6.11
N ALA A 261 -9.78 23.65 -5.90
CA ALA A 261 -9.41 23.10 -4.59
C ALA A 261 -7.90 23.09 -4.40
N LYS A 262 -7.47 23.08 -3.13
CA LYS A 262 -6.06 22.96 -2.75
C LYS A 262 -5.82 21.76 -1.85
N ILE A 263 -4.80 20.96 -2.16
CA ILE A 263 -4.35 19.85 -1.34
C ILE A 263 -2.87 20.08 -1.07
N GLU A 264 -2.51 20.34 0.19
CA GLU A 264 -1.12 20.65 0.52
C GLU A 264 -0.60 20.06 1.82
N PHE A 265 0.71 19.83 1.92
CA PHE A 265 1.34 19.33 3.14
C PHE A 265 0.80 18.00 3.68
N ASN A 266 0.11 17.21 2.85
CA ASN A 266 -0.41 15.91 3.27
C ASN A 266 0.60 14.79 3.05
N ARG A 267 0.43 13.70 3.81
CA ARG A 267 1.09 12.42 3.57
C ARG A 267 0.06 11.41 3.07
N PHE A 268 0.24 10.89 1.86
CA PHE A 268 -0.57 9.81 1.31
C PHE A 268 0.13 8.49 1.58
N ASP A 269 -0.19 7.89 2.73
CA ASP A 269 0.47 6.69 3.23
C ASP A 269 -0.41 5.92 4.22
N ALA A 270 -0.49 4.61 4.02
CA ALA A 270 -0.87 3.64 5.05
C ALA A 270 -0.41 2.22 4.68
N ILE A 271 0.80 2.11 4.08
CA ILE A 271 1.32 0.83 3.59
C ILE A 271 1.45 -0.20 4.72
N ASP A 272 1.78 0.26 5.93
CA ASP A 272 1.93 -0.60 7.12
C ASP A 272 0.63 -1.30 7.52
N PHE A 273 -0.52 -0.76 7.13
CA PHE A 273 -1.82 -1.31 7.48
C PHE A 273 -2.53 -1.95 6.28
N ASN A 274 -1.80 -2.16 5.18
CA ASN A 274 -2.31 -2.69 3.92
C ASN A 274 -3.50 -1.91 3.36
N LEU A 275 -3.68 -0.65 3.75
CA LEU A 275 -4.79 0.14 3.24
C LEU A 275 -4.56 0.45 1.76
N PRO A 276 -5.60 0.36 0.91
CA PRO A 276 -5.54 0.88 -0.44
C PRO A 276 -5.17 2.35 -0.44
N SER A 277 -4.74 2.82 -1.60
CA SER A 277 -4.29 4.21 -1.70
C SER A 277 -5.44 5.20 -1.90
N VAL A 278 -5.05 6.45 -2.16
CA VAL A 278 -5.94 7.56 -2.47
C VAL A 278 -6.05 7.75 -3.97
N ASN A 279 -7.28 7.85 -4.46
CA ASN A 279 -7.58 8.33 -5.81
C ASN A 279 -8.10 9.76 -5.72
N ILE A 280 -7.55 10.67 -6.51
CA ILE A 280 -7.97 12.06 -6.59
C ILE A 280 -8.59 12.31 -7.95
N SER A 281 -9.91 12.47 -8.02
CA SER A 281 -10.63 12.84 -9.24
C SER A 281 -10.74 14.36 -9.33
N ASN A 282 -10.07 14.96 -10.31
CA ASN A 282 -10.16 16.38 -10.61
C ASN A 282 -11.07 16.64 -11.82
N SER A 283 -12.10 17.47 -11.63
CA SER A 283 -12.99 17.94 -12.70
C SER A 283 -12.95 19.46 -12.92
N GLY A 284 -12.07 20.18 -12.21
CA GLY A 284 -11.95 21.64 -12.25
C GLY A 284 -10.50 22.10 -12.17
N GLU A 285 -10.19 22.98 -11.22
CA GLU A 285 -8.82 23.43 -10.93
C GLU A 285 -8.29 22.77 -9.65
N LEU A 286 -7.18 22.03 -9.76
CA LEU A 286 -6.49 21.41 -8.63
C LEU A 286 -5.12 22.07 -8.42
N ILE A 287 -4.88 22.56 -7.20
CA ILE A 287 -3.56 22.95 -6.70
C ILE A 287 -3.08 21.86 -5.73
N PHE A 288 -2.02 21.15 -6.10
CA PHE A 288 -1.48 20.00 -5.36
C PHE A 288 -0.01 20.27 -4.98
N GLU A 289 0.23 20.68 -3.73
CA GLU A 289 1.52 21.24 -3.32
C GLU A 289 2.13 20.59 -2.08
N ARG A 290 3.45 20.35 -2.06
CA ARG A 290 4.15 19.93 -0.83
C ARG A 290 3.60 18.66 -0.18
N ASN A 291 3.07 17.74 -0.98
CA ASN A 291 2.58 16.44 -0.50
C ASN A 291 3.66 15.36 -0.64
N ILE A 292 3.61 14.39 0.28
CA ILE A 292 4.45 13.19 0.24
C ILE A 292 3.54 12.01 -0.13
N LEU A 293 3.89 11.31 -1.20
CA LEU A 293 3.15 10.17 -1.74
C LEU A 293 4.04 8.93 -1.61
N ILE A 294 3.51 7.90 -0.99
CA ILE A 294 4.21 6.63 -0.84
C ILE A 294 3.49 5.58 -1.69
N GLY A 295 4.24 4.91 -2.55
CA GLY A 295 3.80 3.84 -3.42
C GLY A 295 4.39 2.51 -2.97
N SER A 296 3.58 1.47 -2.79
CA SER A 296 4.09 0.14 -2.46
C SER A 296 3.22 -0.98 -3.02
N ALA A 297 3.85 -2.10 -3.37
CA ALA A 297 3.12 -3.36 -3.44
C ALA A 297 2.67 -3.76 -2.04
N LEU A 298 1.40 -4.12 -1.87
CA LEU A 298 0.89 -4.56 -0.59
C LEU A 298 1.17 -6.06 -0.45
N ASN A 299 2.13 -6.42 0.40
CA ASN A 299 2.31 -7.81 0.79
C ASN A 299 1.54 -8.08 2.09
N THR A 300 0.33 -8.62 1.93
CA THR A 300 -0.53 -8.92 3.07
C THR A 300 -0.13 -10.19 3.81
N ASN A 301 0.78 -11.02 3.26
CA ASN A 301 1.16 -12.35 3.77
C ASN A 301 -0.02 -13.34 3.94
N TYR A 302 -1.22 -13.04 3.44
CA TYR A 302 -2.38 -13.94 3.51
C TYR A 302 -2.59 -14.69 2.19
N GLU A 303 -3.04 -15.94 2.27
CA GLU A 303 -3.62 -16.65 1.11
C GLU A 303 -4.99 -16.03 0.78
N VAL A 304 -5.02 -14.90 0.08
CA VAL A 304 -6.25 -14.38 -0.51
C VAL A 304 -6.31 -14.81 -1.98
N SER A 305 -7.43 -15.39 -2.40
CA SER A 305 -7.59 -15.99 -3.73
C SER A 305 -7.56 -15.01 -4.91
N SER A 306 -7.38 -13.71 -4.69
CA SER A 306 -7.46 -12.69 -5.74
C SER A 306 -6.62 -11.42 -5.53
N PHE A 307 -5.68 -11.37 -4.56
CA PHE A 307 -4.91 -10.14 -4.26
C PHE A 307 -3.56 -10.03 -4.98
N GLN A 308 -3.24 -10.93 -5.91
CA GLN A 308 -2.11 -10.70 -6.81
C GLN A 308 -2.40 -9.44 -7.64
N GLY A 309 -1.85 -8.29 -7.22
CA GLY A 309 -1.96 -7.02 -7.95
C GLY A 309 -2.60 -5.84 -7.21
N ASN A 310 -2.81 -5.87 -5.89
CA ASN A 310 -3.25 -4.67 -5.17
C ASN A 310 -2.04 -3.84 -4.70
N TYR A 311 -1.98 -2.62 -5.22
CA TYR A 311 -0.93 -1.66 -4.93
C TYR A 311 -1.51 -0.51 -4.12
N HIS A 312 -0.74 -0.05 -3.14
CA HIS A 312 -0.96 1.26 -2.55
C HIS A 312 -0.27 2.28 -3.46
N CYS A 313 -0.97 2.81 -4.47
CA CYS A 313 -0.46 3.81 -5.40
C CYS A 313 -1.35 5.05 -5.39
N PRO A 314 -0.98 6.13 -4.70
CA PRO A 314 -1.78 7.35 -4.75
C PRO A 314 -1.69 7.94 -6.15
N TYR A 315 -2.81 8.35 -6.73
CA TYR A 315 -2.84 8.87 -8.10
C TYR A 315 -3.92 9.93 -8.31
N ILE A 316 -3.70 10.77 -9.31
CA ILE A 316 -4.60 11.83 -9.74
C ILE A 316 -5.22 11.45 -11.08
N ASN A 317 -6.52 11.68 -11.24
CA ASN A 317 -7.24 11.56 -12.50
C ASN A 317 -7.90 12.90 -12.82
N SER A 318 -7.35 13.63 -13.79
CA SER A 318 -7.88 14.93 -14.25
C SER A 318 -8.68 14.72 -15.53
N SER A 319 -10.00 14.84 -15.44
CA SER A 319 -10.91 14.63 -16.57
C SER A 319 -12.19 15.44 -16.34
N ASN A 320 -12.60 16.17 -17.37
CA ASN A 320 -13.93 16.75 -17.45
C ASN A 320 -14.34 16.82 -18.93
N PRO A 321 -15.43 16.14 -19.33
CA PRO A 321 -15.85 16.12 -20.74
C PRO A 321 -16.43 17.45 -21.23
N GLU A 322 -16.76 18.38 -20.33
CA GLU A 322 -17.43 19.64 -20.66
C GLU A 322 -16.49 20.85 -20.63
N LYS A 323 -15.34 20.77 -19.94
CA LYS A 323 -14.47 21.91 -19.66
C LYS A 323 -13.01 21.49 -19.55
N THR A 324 -12.12 22.41 -19.88
CA THR A 324 -10.69 22.22 -19.64
C THR A 324 -10.40 22.07 -18.15
N THR A 325 -9.72 20.99 -17.77
CA THR A 325 -9.22 20.82 -16.40
C THR A 325 -7.85 21.47 -16.24
N ILE A 326 -7.59 22.06 -15.07
CA ILE A 326 -6.30 22.69 -14.75
C ILE A 326 -5.72 21.98 -13.53
N THR A 327 -4.51 21.45 -13.65
CA THR A 327 -3.81 20.78 -12.54
C THR A 327 -2.43 21.37 -12.36
N LYS A 328 -2.16 21.94 -11.17
CA LYS A 328 -0.86 22.50 -10.77
C LYS A 328 -0.26 21.62 -9.69
N ILE A 329 0.88 21.01 -9.97
CA ILE A 329 1.57 20.06 -9.09
C ILE A 329 2.93 20.63 -8.76
N THR A 330 3.13 21.05 -7.50
CA THR A 330 4.36 21.75 -7.15
C THR A 330 4.99 21.23 -5.87
N ASN A 331 6.30 20.98 -5.90
CA ASN A 331 7.08 20.70 -4.70
C ASN A 331 6.67 19.41 -3.95
N ASN A 332 6.22 18.38 -4.66
CA ASN A 332 5.81 17.10 -4.07
C ASN A 332 6.92 16.05 -4.16
N ILE A 333 6.90 15.06 -3.25
CA ILE A 333 7.70 13.85 -3.33
C ILE A 333 6.79 12.65 -3.60
N TYR A 334 7.13 11.82 -4.59
CA TYR A 334 6.52 10.51 -4.78
C TYR A 334 7.59 9.42 -4.77
N LEU A 335 7.57 8.58 -3.73
CA LEU A 335 8.37 7.35 -3.63
C LEU A 335 7.54 6.16 -4.10
N GLY A 336 7.77 5.69 -5.32
CA GLY A 336 6.99 4.64 -5.96
C GLY A 336 7.39 3.21 -5.60
N ASN A 337 6.54 2.26 -5.98
CA ASN A 337 6.72 0.84 -5.64
C ASN A 337 7.87 0.15 -6.38
N LEU A 338 8.35 0.72 -7.50
CA LEU A 338 9.47 0.16 -8.26
C LEU A 338 10.82 0.46 -7.61
N LEU A 339 10.91 1.42 -6.67
CA LEU A 339 12.13 1.64 -5.88
C LEU A 339 12.55 0.40 -5.09
N LEU A 340 11.58 -0.25 -4.45
CA LEU A 340 11.83 -1.43 -3.61
C LEU A 340 11.71 -2.74 -4.39
N HIS A 341 10.92 -2.72 -5.47
CA HIS A 341 10.59 -3.90 -6.25
C HIS A 341 10.61 -3.60 -7.77
N PRO A 342 11.80 -3.36 -8.36
CA PRO A 342 11.93 -2.99 -9.78
C PRO A 342 11.40 -4.08 -10.74
N ASP A 343 11.38 -5.33 -10.29
CA ASP A 343 10.94 -6.50 -11.06
C ASP A 343 9.41 -6.66 -11.16
N LEU A 344 8.62 -5.82 -10.47
CA LEU A 344 7.14 -5.93 -10.51
C LEU A 344 6.63 -5.71 -11.93
N SER A 345 5.70 -6.53 -12.41
CA SER A 345 5.13 -6.34 -13.75
C SER A 345 4.37 -5.01 -13.91
N SER A 346 3.77 -4.49 -12.83
CA SER A 346 3.08 -3.20 -12.82
C SER A 346 3.60 -2.29 -11.69
N GLY A 347 3.87 -1.03 -12.04
CA GLY A 347 4.19 0.04 -11.10
C GLY A 347 3.02 0.99 -10.88
N CYS A 348 3.20 1.96 -9.97
CA CYS A 348 2.25 3.04 -9.75
C CYS A 348 2.18 4.01 -10.94
N ASP A 349 1.02 4.63 -11.15
CA ASP A 349 0.86 5.81 -12.00
C ASP A 349 0.73 7.05 -11.09
N PHE A 350 1.22 8.21 -11.52
CA PHE A 350 1.05 9.44 -10.74
C PHE A 350 -0.16 10.27 -11.19
N ILE A 351 -0.23 10.66 -12.45
CA ILE A 351 -1.38 11.42 -12.97
C ILE A 351 -1.85 10.91 -14.33
N ASN A 352 -3.18 10.74 -14.44
CA ASN A 352 -3.89 10.55 -15.69
C ASN A 352 -4.56 11.86 -16.09
N ILE A 353 -4.40 12.28 -17.33
CA ILE A 353 -5.08 13.47 -17.88
C ILE A 353 -5.84 13.12 -19.16
N ASP A 354 -7.10 13.54 -19.23
CA ASP A 354 -8.00 13.37 -20.37
C ASP A 354 -7.79 14.47 -21.43
N SER A 355 -8.37 14.29 -22.63
CA SER A 355 -8.40 15.34 -23.66
C SER A 355 -8.98 16.63 -23.10
N ASP A 356 -8.36 17.76 -23.44
CA ASP A 356 -8.66 19.10 -22.91
C ASP A 356 -8.17 19.33 -21.47
N ALA A 357 -6.85 19.27 -21.28
CA ALA A 357 -6.22 19.50 -19.97
C ALA A 357 -5.01 20.46 -20.02
N GLU A 358 -4.88 21.25 -18.96
CA GLU A 358 -3.66 22.01 -18.62
C GLU A 358 -2.99 21.37 -17.40
N LEU A 359 -1.70 21.09 -17.52
CA LEU A 359 -0.88 20.52 -16.45
C LEU A 359 0.40 21.34 -16.29
N ILE A 360 0.61 21.86 -15.09
CA ILE A 360 1.87 22.53 -14.70
C ILE A 360 2.50 21.71 -13.58
N MET A 361 3.72 21.20 -13.80
CA MET A 361 4.48 20.50 -12.77
C MET A 361 5.80 21.21 -12.51
N SER A 362 6.04 21.64 -11.27
CA SER A 362 7.30 22.31 -10.90
C SER A 362 7.95 21.78 -9.63
N ASN A 363 9.27 21.63 -9.64
CA ASN A 363 10.06 21.27 -8.45
C ASN A 363 9.59 19.99 -7.74
N ASN A 364 9.09 18.97 -8.45
CA ASN A 364 8.70 17.70 -7.85
C ASN A 364 9.86 16.69 -7.88
N THR A 365 9.89 15.75 -6.94
CA THR A 365 10.80 14.59 -6.95
C THR A 365 9.98 13.32 -7.05
N ILE A 366 10.06 12.62 -8.18
CA ILE A 366 9.24 11.44 -8.48
C ILE A 366 10.16 10.27 -8.84
N LEU A 367 10.08 9.22 -8.04
CA LEU A 367 11.04 8.12 -8.05
C LEU A 367 10.30 6.78 -8.14
N GLY A 368 10.75 5.86 -8.99
CA GLY A 368 10.31 4.46 -8.96
C GLY A 368 8.84 4.19 -9.30
N ILE A 369 8.27 4.86 -10.31
CA ILE A 369 6.89 4.62 -10.75
C ILE A 369 6.81 4.11 -12.20
N ASP A 370 5.67 3.54 -12.60
CA ASP A 370 5.45 3.07 -13.98
C ASP A 370 5.31 4.26 -14.93
N ARG A 371 4.36 5.16 -14.67
CA ARG A 371 4.09 6.35 -15.48
C ARG A 371 3.92 7.58 -14.62
N VAL A 372 4.70 8.62 -14.90
CA VAL A 372 4.47 9.94 -14.29
C VAL A 372 3.18 10.54 -14.84
N ILE A 373 3.08 10.70 -16.16
CA ILE A 373 1.93 11.29 -16.83
C ILE A 373 1.38 10.27 -17.83
N ARG A 374 0.10 9.96 -17.72
CA ARG A 374 -0.64 9.17 -18.69
C ARG A 374 -1.65 10.05 -19.41
N LEU A 375 -1.48 10.20 -20.71
CA LEU A 375 -2.44 10.86 -21.57
C LEU A 375 -3.45 9.81 -22.05
N PHE A 376 -4.73 10.13 -21.93
CA PHE A 376 -5.78 9.34 -22.54
C PHE A 376 -6.85 10.26 -23.12
N HIS A 377 -7.62 9.74 -24.06
CA HIS A 377 -8.79 10.41 -24.60
C HIS A 377 -9.83 9.37 -25.00
N ASN A 378 -11.08 9.65 -24.65
CA ASN A 378 -12.22 8.78 -24.94
C ASN A 378 -13.19 9.41 -25.96
N THR A 379 -12.84 10.58 -26.49
CA THR A 379 -13.67 11.34 -27.43
C THR A 379 -13.19 11.15 -28.86
N SER A 380 -14.04 11.50 -29.83
CA SER A 380 -13.71 11.48 -31.26
C SER A 380 -13.06 12.79 -31.75
N SER A 381 -12.94 13.79 -30.89
CA SER A 381 -12.29 15.07 -31.20
C SER A 381 -10.77 14.98 -31.08
N GLU A 382 -10.07 15.87 -31.77
CA GLU A 382 -8.61 16.00 -31.64
C GLU A 382 -8.26 16.35 -30.20
N PRO A 383 -7.39 15.58 -29.53
CA PRO A 383 -7.02 15.86 -28.16
C PRO A 383 -6.13 17.11 -28.07
N TYR A 384 -6.44 17.99 -27.13
CA TYR A 384 -5.63 19.14 -26.76
C TYR A 384 -5.01 18.96 -25.37
N PHE A 385 -3.70 19.20 -25.28
CA PHE A 385 -2.95 19.21 -24.02
C PHE A 385 -2.04 20.44 -23.94
N ASN A 386 -2.01 21.10 -22.78
CA ASN A 386 -1.05 22.14 -22.46
C ASN A 386 -0.26 21.74 -21.21
N ILE A 387 0.92 21.14 -21.41
CA ILE A 387 1.75 20.55 -20.36
C ILE A 387 3.04 21.35 -20.23
N HIS A 388 3.35 21.79 -19.01
CA HIS A 388 4.62 22.47 -18.67
C HIS A 388 5.27 21.77 -17.49
N LEU A 389 6.46 21.19 -17.69
CA LEU A 389 7.26 20.52 -16.66
C LEU A 389 8.54 21.31 -16.43
N GLU A 390 8.79 21.75 -15.20
CA GLU A 390 9.97 22.56 -14.87
C GLU A 390 10.67 22.14 -13.57
N ASN A 391 12.00 22.09 -13.54
CA ASN A 391 12.77 21.84 -12.31
C ASN A 391 12.39 20.54 -11.56
N ASN A 392 11.83 19.52 -12.23
CA ASN A 392 11.48 18.26 -11.58
C ASN A 392 12.63 17.25 -11.66
N ILE A 393 12.63 16.28 -10.75
CA ILE A 393 13.44 15.07 -10.81
C ILE A 393 12.52 13.89 -11.13
N PHE A 394 12.82 13.16 -12.20
CA PHE A 394 12.20 11.89 -12.54
C PHE A 394 13.30 10.82 -12.56
N SER A 395 13.25 9.86 -11.63
CA SER A 395 14.25 8.79 -11.54
C SER A 395 13.62 7.41 -11.44
N GLU A 396 14.34 6.38 -11.91
CA GLU A 396 14.02 4.96 -11.69
C GLU A 396 12.59 4.58 -12.13
N SER A 397 12.03 5.33 -13.06
CA SER A 397 10.66 5.17 -13.53
C SER A 397 10.65 4.52 -14.91
N ARG A 398 9.52 3.98 -15.36
CA ARG A 398 9.48 3.39 -16.71
C ARG A 398 9.22 4.44 -17.77
N LYS A 399 8.25 5.32 -17.53
CA LYS A 399 7.79 6.32 -18.50
C LYS A 399 7.55 7.67 -17.83
N LEU A 400 7.94 8.74 -18.51
CA LEU A 400 7.63 10.10 -18.07
C LEU A 400 6.27 10.54 -18.62
N ILE A 401 6.05 10.47 -19.93
CA ILE A 401 4.75 10.75 -20.56
C ILE A 401 4.37 9.60 -21.48
N ASP A 402 3.21 8.98 -21.21
CA ASP A 402 2.67 7.86 -21.98
C ASP A 402 1.32 8.21 -22.62
N ASN A 403 1.30 8.36 -23.95
CA ASN A 403 0.06 8.53 -24.71
C ASN A 403 -0.53 7.17 -25.11
N ILE A 404 -1.27 6.57 -24.19
CA ILE A 404 -1.83 5.24 -24.41
C ILE A 404 -2.92 5.21 -25.49
N SER A 405 -3.64 6.31 -25.69
CA SER A 405 -4.79 6.33 -26.60
C SER A 405 -4.38 6.38 -28.07
N TYR A 406 -3.17 6.83 -28.41
CA TYR A 406 -2.70 6.81 -29.80
C TYR A 406 -2.66 5.39 -30.38
N SER A 407 -2.19 4.42 -29.59
CA SER A 407 -2.18 3.01 -29.96
C SER A 407 -3.57 2.43 -30.28
N ILE A 408 -4.63 3.11 -29.82
CA ILE A 408 -6.02 2.67 -29.94
C ILE A 408 -6.76 3.44 -31.05
N THR A 409 -6.60 4.77 -31.11
CA THR A 409 -7.42 5.63 -31.98
C THR A 409 -6.66 6.19 -33.18
N SER A 410 -5.32 6.22 -33.14
CA SER A 410 -4.46 6.86 -34.15
C SER A 410 -4.83 8.33 -34.46
N LEU A 411 -5.39 9.05 -33.49
CA LEU A 411 -5.75 10.47 -33.65
C LEU A 411 -4.51 11.34 -33.47
N GLU A 412 -4.35 12.36 -34.32
CA GLU A 412 -3.32 13.38 -34.15
C GLU A 412 -3.73 14.38 -33.07
N PHE A 413 -2.75 14.94 -32.37
CA PHE A 413 -2.97 16.03 -31.44
C PHE A 413 -3.45 17.28 -32.17
N SER A 414 -4.30 18.07 -31.51
CA SER A 414 -4.62 19.43 -31.93
C SER A 414 -3.35 20.24 -32.21
N GLU A 415 -3.37 21.12 -33.22
CA GLU A 415 -2.26 22.04 -33.53
C GLU A 415 -1.92 22.97 -32.35
N HIS A 416 -2.85 23.18 -31.43
CA HIS A 416 -2.65 24.01 -30.24
C HIS A 416 -1.99 23.27 -29.07
N THR A 417 -1.84 21.95 -29.14
CA THR A 417 -1.17 21.15 -28.11
C THR A 417 0.27 21.61 -27.92
N LYS A 418 0.68 21.81 -26.66
CA LYS A 418 2.03 22.22 -26.25
C LYS A 418 2.49 21.35 -25.10
N ILE A 419 3.64 20.69 -25.26
CA ILE A 419 4.27 19.90 -24.21
C ILE A 419 5.70 20.44 -24.04
N SER A 420 5.93 21.19 -22.96
CA SER A 420 7.19 21.89 -22.69
C SER A 420 7.88 21.28 -21.47
N ILE A 421 9.17 20.94 -21.61
CA ILE A 421 9.94 20.23 -20.59
C ILE A 421 11.24 21.00 -20.37
N HIS A 422 11.30 21.80 -19.30
CA HIS A 422 12.38 22.75 -19.05
C HIS A 422 13.18 22.40 -17.79
N ASN A 423 14.50 22.28 -17.90
CA ASN A 423 15.41 22.11 -16.75
C ASN A 423 14.99 21.01 -15.76
N ASN A 424 14.59 19.85 -16.27
CA ASN A 424 14.27 18.68 -15.45
C ASN A 424 15.47 17.72 -15.41
N ILE A 425 15.63 16.95 -14.33
CA ILE A 425 16.48 15.76 -14.32
C ILE A 425 15.66 14.54 -14.72
N ILE A 426 16.18 13.79 -15.70
CA ILE A 426 15.63 12.48 -16.11
C ILE A 426 16.74 11.44 -15.95
N ASN A 427 16.56 10.51 -15.02
CA ASN A 427 17.52 9.44 -14.74
C ASN A 427 16.85 8.07 -14.78
N GLU A 428 17.48 7.09 -15.45
CA GLU A 428 16.97 5.70 -15.47
C GLU A 428 15.48 5.60 -15.83
N VAL A 429 14.99 6.52 -16.67
CA VAL A 429 13.64 6.44 -17.24
C VAL A 429 13.69 5.63 -18.52
N THR A 430 13.09 4.43 -18.51
CA THR A 430 13.26 3.44 -19.59
C THR A 430 12.77 3.95 -20.95
N THR A 431 11.64 4.63 -20.98
CA THR A 431 11.04 5.21 -22.19
C THR A 431 10.37 6.53 -21.81
N PRO A 432 11.12 7.65 -21.80
CA PRO A 432 10.61 8.93 -21.31
C PRO A 432 9.33 9.37 -22.03
N PHE A 433 9.27 9.21 -23.35
CA PHE A 433 8.14 9.66 -24.16
C PHE A 433 7.62 8.52 -25.03
N VAL A 434 6.30 8.29 -24.97
CA VAL A 434 5.61 7.28 -25.78
C VAL A 434 4.50 7.96 -26.58
N ASP A 435 4.54 7.78 -27.91
CA ASP A 435 3.50 8.21 -28.84
C ASP A 435 3.09 9.70 -28.74
N LEU A 436 4.08 10.58 -28.50
CA LEU A 436 3.88 12.04 -28.44
C LEU A 436 3.95 12.76 -29.78
N LEU A 437 4.24 12.05 -30.88
CA LEU A 437 4.30 12.60 -32.24
C LEU A 437 5.22 13.83 -32.38
N ASN A 438 6.30 13.89 -31.59
CA ASN A 438 7.26 15.00 -31.53
C ASN A 438 6.60 16.35 -31.13
N LYS A 439 5.56 16.32 -30.29
CA LYS A 439 4.93 17.53 -29.72
C LYS A 439 5.67 18.06 -28.49
N GLU A 440 6.54 17.25 -27.92
CA GLU A 440 7.41 17.60 -26.81
C GLU A 440 8.58 18.50 -27.24
N VAL A 441 8.85 19.52 -26.43
CA VAL A 441 10.01 20.40 -26.58
C VAL A 441 10.79 20.39 -25.27
N GLU A 442 11.99 19.84 -25.34
CA GLU A 442 12.93 19.80 -24.22
C GLU A 442 13.94 20.96 -24.28
N ILE A 443 14.06 21.72 -23.19
CA ILE A 443 15.03 22.81 -23.06
C ILE A 443 15.78 22.66 -21.74
N GLY A 444 17.08 22.38 -21.79
CA GLY A 444 17.90 22.25 -20.59
C GLY A 444 17.61 21.01 -19.75
N THR A 445 16.92 19.99 -20.26
CA THR A 445 16.80 18.68 -19.59
C THR A 445 18.19 18.07 -19.37
N ILE A 446 18.42 17.54 -18.18
CA ILE A 446 19.70 16.95 -17.75
C ILE A 446 19.50 15.45 -17.51
N TYR A 447 20.30 14.62 -18.19
CA TYR A 447 20.26 13.17 -18.03
C TYR A 447 21.40 12.69 -17.12
N VAL A 448 21.19 12.76 -15.80
CA VAL A 448 22.21 12.43 -14.79
C VAL A 448 21.55 11.82 -13.56
N ASN A 449 22.27 10.94 -12.86
CA ASN A 449 21.83 10.45 -11.56
C ASN A 449 21.69 11.64 -10.58
N PRO A 450 20.51 11.87 -9.98
CA PRO A 450 20.30 13.00 -9.07
C PRO A 450 21.00 12.83 -7.72
N VAL A 451 21.57 11.66 -7.41
CA VAL A 451 22.29 11.36 -6.16
C VAL A 451 21.49 11.77 -4.92
N LEU A 452 20.37 11.08 -4.73
CA LEU A 452 19.44 11.29 -3.62
C LEU A 452 19.56 10.15 -2.60
N ASP A 453 19.10 10.38 -1.37
CA ASP A 453 18.79 9.30 -0.43
C ASP A 453 17.44 8.62 -0.74
N ASN A 454 17.08 7.60 0.04
CA ASN A 454 15.84 6.84 -0.14
C ASN A 454 14.56 7.63 0.16
N LEU A 455 14.68 8.86 0.68
CA LEU A 455 13.57 9.78 0.95
C LEU A 455 13.49 10.91 -0.08
N GLY A 456 14.39 10.93 -1.07
CA GLY A 456 14.46 11.96 -2.10
C GLY A 456 15.25 13.22 -1.69
N TYR A 457 16.03 13.17 -0.60
CA TYR A 457 16.90 14.27 -0.21
C TYR A 457 18.19 14.26 -1.04
N PRO A 458 18.64 15.42 -1.55
CA PRO A 458 19.95 15.54 -2.20
C PRO A 458 21.09 15.19 -1.25
N LEU A 459 22.05 14.39 -1.73
CA LEU A 459 23.34 14.20 -1.05
C LEU A 459 24.33 15.30 -1.45
N SER A 460 25.40 15.49 -0.68
CA SER A 460 26.34 16.63 -0.82
C SER A 460 27.06 16.74 -2.16
N ASN A 461 27.07 15.70 -2.98
CA ASN A 461 27.63 15.69 -4.33
C ASN A 461 26.56 15.62 -5.42
N SER A 462 25.31 15.94 -5.07
CA SER A 462 24.19 15.90 -5.98
C SER A 462 24.29 16.99 -7.06
N PRO A 463 24.05 16.65 -8.34
CA PRO A 463 24.02 17.63 -9.42
C PRO A 463 22.74 18.48 -9.42
N VAL A 464 21.80 18.24 -8.50
CA VAL A 464 20.57 19.04 -8.37
C VAL A 464 20.80 20.35 -7.62
N ILE A 465 21.88 20.42 -6.84
CA ILE A 465 22.21 21.54 -5.98
C ILE A 465 22.55 22.76 -6.85
N ASP A 466 21.92 23.90 -6.57
CA ASP A 466 22.09 25.16 -7.30
C ASP A 466 21.82 25.06 -8.81
N ALA A 467 21.04 24.09 -9.26
CA ALA A 467 20.86 23.79 -10.69
C ALA A 467 19.48 24.21 -11.26
N GLY A 468 18.57 24.70 -10.42
CA GLY A 468 17.22 25.05 -10.81
C GLY A 468 17.12 26.35 -11.62
N MET A 469 16.11 26.42 -12.49
CA MET A 469 15.67 27.68 -13.08
C MET A 469 15.00 28.56 -12.03
N GLN A 470 15.03 29.87 -12.24
CA GLN A 470 14.38 30.84 -11.35
C GLN A 470 12.90 30.48 -11.15
N SER A 471 12.54 30.27 -9.89
CA SER A 471 11.18 29.89 -9.47
C SER A 471 10.64 30.90 -8.45
N ASN A 472 9.32 31.02 -8.36
CA ASN A 472 8.64 31.82 -7.33
C ASN A 472 8.36 31.00 -6.05
N LEU A 473 9.02 29.86 -5.88
CA LEU A 473 8.88 29.01 -4.71
C LEU A 473 9.77 29.51 -3.57
N ASP A 474 9.14 29.96 -2.49
CA ASP A 474 9.84 30.52 -1.33
C ASP A 474 10.25 29.46 -0.29
N ILE A 475 9.63 28.27 -0.34
CA ILE A 475 9.87 27.16 0.60
C ILE A 475 9.86 25.79 -0.09
N ASP A 476 10.67 24.86 0.41
CA ASP A 476 10.71 23.45 0.01
C ASP A 476 9.59 22.62 0.69
N ILE A 477 9.56 21.32 0.44
CA ILE A 477 8.53 20.41 0.99
C ILE A 477 8.60 20.27 2.53
N PHE A 478 9.75 20.55 3.14
CA PHE A 478 9.96 20.47 4.59
C PHE A 478 9.89 21.84 5.28
N GLY A 479 9.56 22.90 4.54
CA GLY A 479 9.41 24.25 5.05
C GLY A 479 10.74 25.03 5.15
N ILE A 480 11.80 24.54 4.51
CA ILE A 480 13.08 25.25 4.40
C ILE A 480 12.93 26.35 3.34
N THR A 481 13.45 27.55 3.62
CA THR A 481 13.43 28.67 2.66
C THR A 481 14.26 28.39 1.41
N ARG A 482 13.85 28.93 0.26
CA ARG A 482 14.57 28.82 -1.02
C ARG A 482 14.75 30.20 -1.68
N PRO A 483 15.84 30.44 -2.46
CA PRO A 483 17.02 29.60 -2.57
C PRO A 483 17.95 29.75 -1.34
N ILE A 484 18.67 28.70 -0.98
CA ILE A 484 19.75 28.72 0.02
C ILE A 484 21.05 28.22 -0.63
N ASP A 485 22.18 28.85 -0.26
CA ASP A 485 23.53 28.36 -0.58
C ASP A 485 23.85 27.15 0.29
N GLY A 486 23.26 26.00 -0.03
CA GLY A 486 23.23 24.80 0.80
C GLY A 486 24.59 24.14 1.00
N ASP A 487 25.50 24.28 0.03
CA ASP A 487 26.85 23.72 0.03
C ASP A 487 27.95 24.77 0.34
N ASN A 488 27.55 26.03 0.55
CA ASN A 488 28.42 27.18 0.81
C ASN A 488 29.42 27.47 -0.32
N ASN A 489 29.07 27.20 -1.57
CA ASN A 489 29.91 27.50 -2.74
C ASN A 489 29.81 28.97 -3.19
N GLY A 490 28.84 29.73 -2.65
CA GLY A 490 28.58 31.14 -2.97
C GLY A 490 27.49 31.38 -4.01
N SER A 491 26.89 30.32 -4.56
CA SER A 491 25.71 30.34 -5.41
C SER A 491 24.43 30.35 -4.56
N LYS A 492 23.38 30.99 -5.06
CA LYS A 492 22.04 31.00 -4.45
C LYS A 492 21.02 30.78 -5.54
N ILE A 493 21.02 29.57 -6.08
CA ILE A 493 20.08 29.11 -7.08
C ILE A 493 19.24 28.03 -6.41
N ILE A 494 17.94 27.95 -6.76
CA ILE A 494 17.07 26.91 -6.19
C ILE A 494 17.54 25.53 -6.65
N ASP A 495 17.40 24.53 -5.81
CA ASP A 495 17.68 23.15 -6.22
C ASP A 495 16.59 22.60 -7.15
N ILE A 496 16.97 21.71 -8.07
CA ILE A 496 16.00 20.93 -8.84
C ILE A 496 15.32 19.93 -7.90
N GLY A 497 14.00 19.77 -8.02
CA GLY A 497 13.20 18.86 -7.18
C GLY A 497 12.64 19.50 -5.91
N ALA A 498 12.08 18.66 -5.05
CA ALA A 498 11.20 19.08 -3.95
C ALA A 498 11.92 19.52 -2.66
N VAL A 499 13.22 19.26 -2.56
CA VAL A 499 14.00 19.45 -1.32
C VAL A 499 15.19 20.38 -1.58
N GLU A 500 15.39 21.35 -0.70
CA GLU A 500 16.60 22.19 -0.72
C GLU A 500 17.70 21.49 0.08
N PHE A 501 18.91 21.42 -0.47
CA PHE A 501 20.06 20.87 0.19
C PHE A 501 20.53 21.79 1.32
N LEU A 502 20.89 21.18 2.45
CA LEU A 502 21.53 21.87 3.57
C LEU A 502 22.73 21.02 4.04
N SER A 503 23.93 21.59 3.99
CA SER A 503 25.09 20.98 4.63
C SER A 503 24.86 20.95 6.15
N HIS A 504 24.76 19.75 6.72
CA HIS A 504 24.74 19.56 8.18
C HIS A 504 26.12 19.69 8.81
#